data_AF-A0A2N1VXH2-F1
#
_entry.id   AF-A0A2N1VXH2-F1
#
_cell.length_a   1.000
_cell.length_b   1.000
_cell.length_c   1.000
_cell.angle_alpha   90.00
_cell.angle_beta   90.00
_cell.angle_gamma   90.00
#
_symmetry.space_group_name_H-M   'P 1'
#
loop_
_entity.id
_entity.type
_entity.pdbx_description
1 polymer ?
#
loop_
_entity_poly.entity_id
_entity_poly.type
_entity_poly.pdbx_seq_one_letter_code
_entity_poly.pdbx_strand_id
1 'polypeptide(L)'
;MEKKPIYYLVPVLLGTLILLSNFLSTDLFQIDVHNFSVWFVLSLFVFVCGWLINKLLGWKHGGKVVFAVIVAVVIISIIMISMFSDYFGIGQVLTENLLLYSLRLIMLGAIGFFGMTLSELLILQREIGTLNQKNINSEACEKEFEKKAAFLLSEAQLNAEKIVFKAQKNAQFYEDKLNSLGTRLKELIQMEKELIRQYEEEDKEISN
;
A
#
# COMPACT_ATOMS: atom_id res chain seq x y z
N MET A 1 -14.66 18.17 -6.41
CA MET A 1 -14.99 18.87 -5.15
C MET A 1 -15.03 20.35 -5.42
N GLU A 2 -16.20 20.97 -5.32
CA GLU A 2 -16.33 22.43 -5.37
C GLU A 2 -15.51 23.04 -4.22
N LYS A 3 -14.51 23.85 -4.56
CA LYS A 3 -13.63 24.47 -3.57
C LYS A 3 -14.40 25.60 -2.92
N LYS A 4 -14.87 25.38 -1.68
CA LYS A 4 -15.55 26.40 -0.90
C LYS A 4 -14.65 27.65 -0.78
N PRO A 5 -15.21 28.87 -0.91
CA PRO A 5 -14.43 30.11 -0.87
C PRO A 5 -13.62 30.27 0.43
N ILE A 6 -14.10 29.65 1.52
CA ILE A 6 -13.43 29.59 2.82
C ILE A 6 -12.00 29.01 2.75
N TYR A 7 -11.69 28.14 1.78
CA TYR A 7 -10.36 27.57 1.65
C TYR A 7 -9.30 28.58 1.19
N TYR A 8 -9.72 29.71 0.59
CA TYR A 8 -8.80 30.79 0.20
C TYR A 8 -8.46 31.74 1.34
N LEU A 9 -9.10 31.59 2.50
CA LEU A 9 -8.80 32.41 3.68
C LEU A 9 -7.37 32.12 4.21
N VAL A 10 -6.91 30.88 4.15
CA VAL A 10 -5.58 30.49 4.63
C VAL A 10 -4.44 31.08 3.76
N PRO A 11 -4.51 31.04 2.41
CA PRO A 11 -3.58 31.79 1.57
C PRO A 11 -3.59 33.31 1.80
N VAL A 12 -4.75 33.90 2.06
CA VAL A 12 -4.84 35.34 2.39
C VAL A 12 -4.15 35.61 3.73
N LEU A 13 -4.40 34.78 4.75
CA LEU A 13 -3.75 34.87 6.06
C LEU A 13 -2.23 34.74 5.95
N LEU A 14 -1.74 33.80 5.12
CA LEU A 14 -0.31 33.67 4.81
C LEU A 14 0.25 34.97 4.25
N GLY A 15 -0.42 35.56 3.27
CA GLY A 15 0.00 36.84 2.68
C GLY A 15 0.00 37.99 3.68
N THR A 16 -1.02 38.06 4.55
CA THR A 16 -1.10 39.05 5.62
C THR A 16 0.02 38.89 6.64
N LEU A 17 0.38 37.65 7.03
CA LEU A 17 1.48 37.37 7.96
C LEU A 17 2.84 37.78 7.36
N ILE A 18 3.07 37.46 6.08
CA ILE A 18 4.29 37.84 5.38
C ILE A 18 4.38 39.38 5.26
N LEU A 19 3.27 40.06 4.97
CA LEU A 19 3.21 41.52 4.91
C LEU A 19 3.43 42.18 6.28
N LEU A 20 2.82 41.64 7.33
CA LEU A 20 3.01 42.09 8.71
C LEU A 20 4.48 41.96 9.15
N SER A 21 5.21 40.99 8.59
CA SER A 21 6.65 40.89 8.83
C SER A 21 7.38 42.17 8.47
N ASN A 22 6.92 42.96 7.49
CA ASN A 22 7.57 44.21 7.07
C ASN A 22 7.68 45.23 8.20
N PHE A 23 6.74 45.24 9.14
CA PHE A 23 6.76 46.17 10.26
C PHE A 23 7.70 45.74 11.39
N LEU A 24 8.30 44.55 11.30
CA LEU A 24 9.30 44.10 12.25
C LEU A 24 10.67 44.71 11.91
N SER A 25 11.39 45.18 12.91
CA SER A 25 12.73 45.77 12.75
C SER A 25 13.68 44.85 11.96
N THR A 26 14.52 45.44 11.12
CA THR A 26 15.56 44.73 10.34
C THR A 26 16.75 44.29 11.17
N ASP A 27 16.83 44.70 12.44
CA ASP A 27 17.81 44.26 13.45
C ASP A 27 17.68 42.79 13.86
N LEU A 28 16.99 41.98 13.05
CA LEU A 28 16.96 40.52 13.12
C LEU A 28 18.34 39.85 13.05
N PHE A 29 19.32 40.54 12.47
CA PHE A 29 20.71 40.08 12.37
C PHE A 29 21.64 40.72 13.40
N GLN A 30 21.15 41.68 14.18
CA GLN A 30 21.83 42.12 15.39
C GLN A 30 21.45 41.17 16.54
N ILE A 31 22.35 40.94 17.48
CA ILE A 31 22.29 39.89 18.52
C ILE A 31 21.25 40.25 19.60
N ASP A 32 20.04 40.63 19.20
CA ASP A 32 18.91 40.84 20.09
C ASP A 32 17.98 39.63 20.02
N VAL A 33 17.95 38.87 21.12
CA VAL A 33 17.19 37.63 21.28
C VAL A 33 15.69 37.86 21.06
N HIS A 34 15.19 39.08 21.33
CA HIS A 34 13.78 39.39 21.17
C HIS A 34 13.33 39.41 19.71
N ASN A 35 14.08 40.10 18.83
CA ASN A 35 13.77 40.21 17.40
C ASN A 35 13.79 38.83 16.73
N PHE A 36 14.80 38.02 17.04
CA PHE A 36 14.90 36.65 16.54
C PHE A 36 13.71 35.78 16.96
N SER A 37 13.28 35.88 18.22
CA SER A 37 12.15 35.09 18.73
C SER A 37 10.84 35.41 18.00
N VAL A 38 10.53 36.69 17.78
CA VAL A 38 9.31 37.10 17.07
C VAL A 38 9.32 36.61 15.62
N TRP A 39 10.45 36.73 14.94
CA TRP A 39 10.59 36.21 13.57
C TRP A 39 10.51 34.69 13.50
N PHE A 40 11.07 33.97 14.48
CA PHE A 40 10.97 32.51 14.54
C PHE A 40 9.52 32.05 14.75
N VAL A 41 8.80 32.68 15.66
CA VAL A 41 7.37 32.40 15.87
C VAL A 41 6.57 32.70 14.60
N LEU A 42 6.83 33.82 13.94
CA LEU A 42 6.19 34.16 12.67
C LEU A 42 6.49 33.11 11.58
N SER A 43 7.73 32.66 11.50
CA SER A 43 8.17 31.60 10.59
C SER A 43 7.42 30.29 10.83
N LEU A 44 7.19 29.94 12.10
CA LEU A 44 6.41 28.75 12.47
C LEU A 44 4.93 28.89 12.07
N PHE A 45 4.33 30.07 12.24
CA PHE A 45 2.96 30.32 11.75
C PHE A 45 2.87 30.25 10.23
N VAL A 46 3.84 30.82 9.51
CA VAL A 46 3.94 30.77 8.05
C VAL A 46 4.11 29.32 7.56
N PHE A 47 4.94 28.54 8.25
CA PHE A 47 5.10 27.10 8.00
C PHE A 47 3.78 26.34 8.17
N VAL A 48 3.07 26.55 9.28
CA VAL A 48 1.77 25.91 9.56
C VAL A 48 0.71 26.34 8.54
N CYS A 49 0.71 27.59 8.09
CA CYS A 49 -0.16 28.04 7.02
C CYS A 49 0.14 27.32 5.70
N GLY A 50 1.42 27.17 5.33
CA GLY A 50 1.84 26.38 4.17
C GLY A 50 1.38 24.92 4.25
N TRP A 51 1.51 24.31 5.43
CA TRP A 51 1.03 22.96 5.71
C TRP A 51 -0.49 22.83 5.52
N LEU A 52 -1.26 23.76 6.10
CA LEU A 52 -2.72 23.80 5.99
C LEU A 52 -3.18 23.99 4.55
N ILE A 53 -2.50 24.84 3.78
CA ILE A 53 -2.80 25.06 2.36
C ILE A 53 -2.65 23.77 1.57
N ASN A 54 -1.61 22.98 1.83
CA ASN A 54 -1.45 21.68 1.18
C ASN A 54 -2.65 20.77 1.47
N LYS A 55 -3.05 20.69 2.75
CA LYS A 55 -4.17 19.84 3.19
C LYS A 55 -5.52 20.26 2.60
N LEU A 56 -5.73 21.56 2.35
CA LEU A 56 -7.01 22.11 1.88
C LEU A 56 -7.12 22.18 0.35
N LEU A 57 -6.06 22.59 -0.34
CA LEU A 57 -6.06 22.89 -1.78
C LEU A 57 -5.28 21.87 -2.61
N GLY A 58 -4.49 21.00 -1.96
CA GLY A 58 -3.61 20.01 -2.59
C GLY A 58 -2.37 20.61 -3.22
N TRP A 59 -1.37 19.76 -3.53
CA TRP A 59 -0.07 20.18 -4.02
C TRP A 59 -0.13 21.06 -5.29
N LYS A 60 -0.78 20.57 -6.35
CA LYS A 60 -0.78 21.26 -7.66
C LYS A 60 -1.46 22.63 -7.65
N HIS A 61 -2.54 22.79 -6.90
CA HIS A 61 -3.29 24.05 -6.87
C HIS A 61 -2.84 24.94 -5.73
N GLY A 62 -2.63 24.39 -4.53
CA GLY A 62 -2.10 25.13 -3.38
C GLY A 62 -0.74 25.74 -3.70
N GLY A 63 0.13 25.03 -4.42
CA GLY A 63 1.47 25.54 -4.77
C GLY A 63 1.42 26.76 -5.68
N LYS A 64 0.53 26.75 -6.69
CA LYS A 64 0.30 27.91 -7.56
C LYS A 64 -0.23 29.11 -6.77
N VAL A 65 -1.12 28.86 -5.82
CA VAL A 65 -1.72 29.91 -4.98
C VAL A 65 -0.67 30.51 -4.04
N VAL A 66 0.11 29.69 -3.33
CA VAL A 66 1.19 30.15 -2.44
C VAL A 66 2.22 30.96 -3.22
N PHE A 67 2.63 30.47 -4.38
CA PHE A 67 3.56 31.20 -5.25
C PHE A 67 3.00 32.57 -5.67
N ALA A 68 1.75 32.62 -6.13
CA ALA A 68 1.11 33.89 -6.50
C ALA A 68 1.01 34.87 -5.32
N VAL A 69 0.69 34.37 -4.12
CA VAL A 69 0.62 35.19 -2.90
C VAL A 69 1.99 35.75 -2.53
N ILE A 70 3.06 34.95 -2.57
CA ILE A 70 4.42 35.42 -2.27
C ILE A 70 4.82 36.53 -3.24
N VAL A 71 4.62 36.32 -4.54
CA VAL A 71 4.95 37.31 -5.58
C VAL A 71 4.14 38.60 -5.37
N ALA A 72 2.84 38.49 -5.11
CA ALA A 72 1.99 39.65 -4.86
C ALA A 72 2.44 40.44 -3.62
N VAL A 73 2.76 39.75 -2.52
CA VAL A 73 3.22 40.40 -1.29
C VAL A 73 4.57 41.07 -1.48
N VAL A 74 5.50 40.46 -2.24
CA VAL A 74 6.80 41.10 -2.55
C VAL A 74 6.59 42.41 -3.31
N ILE A 75 5.75 42.42 -4.35
CA ILE A 75 5.44 43.63 -5.13
C ILE A 75 4.83 44.71 -4.23
N ILE A 76 3.84 44.36 -3.43
CA ILE A 76 3.19 45.29 -2.50
C ILE A 76 4.20 45.84 -1.49
N SER A 77 5.09 44.99 -0.99
CA SER A 77 6.13 45.37 -0.03
C SER A 77 7.14 46.35 -0.62
N ILE A 78 7.56 46.13 -1.88
CA ILE A 78 8.48 47.06 -2.58
C ILE A 78 7.83 48.44 -2.73
N ILE A 79 6.56 48.49 -3.15
CA ILE A 79 5.82 49.76 -3.27
C ILE A 79 5.71 50.45 -1.91
N MET A 80 5.36 49.69 -0.86
CA MET A 80 5.21 50.21 0.49
C MET A 80 6.53 50.76 1.05
N ILE A 81 7.64 50.03 0.92
CA ILE A 81 8.96 50.48 1.37
C ILE A 81 9.40 51.73 0.60
N SER A 82 9.10 51.80 -0.70
CA SER A 82 9.43 52.95 -1.54
C SER A 82 8.60 54.19 -1.20
N MET A 83 7.32 54.05 -0.86
CA MET A 83 6.45 55.19 -0.50
C MET A 83 6.67 55.68 0.94
N PHE A 84 7.10 54.79 1.85
CA PHE A 84 7.34 55.09 3.26
C PHE A 84 8.84 55.02 3.60
N SER A 85 9.70 55.47 2.68
CA SER A 85 11.16 55.41 2.82
C SER A 85 11.66 56.02 4.13
N ASP A 86 10.97 57.05 4.62
CA ASP A 86 11.35 57.78 5.84
C ASP A 86 11.01 57.00 7.13
N TYR A 87 10.04 56.08 7.07
CA TYR A 87 9.65 55.22 8.19
C TYR A 87 10.51 53.94 8.24
N PHE A 88 10.82 53.36 7.08
CA PHE A 88 11.62 52.14 6.97
C PHE A 88 13.13 52.40 6.86
N GLY A 89 13.54 53.64 6.62
CA GLY A 89 14.92 54.09 6.46
C GLY A 89 15.54 54.57 7.77
N ILE A 90 15.85 53.66 8.69
CA ILE A 90 16.69 54.01 9.85
C ILE A 90 18.15 54.08 9.38
N GLY A 91 18.57 55.24 8.87
CA GLY A 91 19.97 55.63 8.71
C GLY A 91 20.81 54.94 7.62
N GLN A 92 20.28 53.96 6.88
CA GLN A 92 20.96 53.25 5.78
C GLN A 92 20.45 53.67 4.40
N VAL A 93 21.27 53.43 3.36
CA VAL A 93 20.91 53.69 1.95
C VAL A 93 19.65 52.87 1.60
N LEU A 94 18.67 53.49 0.95
CA LEU A 94 17.37 52.89 0.58
C LEU A 94 17.52 51.47 -0.04
N THR A 95 18.57 51.27 -0.83
CA THR A 95 18.90 50.00 -1.49
C THR A 95 19.20 48.86 -0.51
N GLU A 96 19.87 49.13 0.61
CA GLU A 96 20.23 48.12 1.62
C GLU A 96 18.97 47.63 2.36
N ASN A 97 18.11 48.56 2.77
CA ASN A 97 16.82 48.23 3.36
C ASN A 97 15.97 47.40 2.40
N LEU A 98 15.85 47.81 1.14
CA LEU A 98 15.06 47.09 0.16
C LEU A 98 15.57 45.65 -0.05
N LEU A 99 16.89 45.44 -0.01
CA LEU A 99 17.51 44.12 -0.08
C LEU A 99 17.19 43.27 1.17
N LEU A 100 17.36 43.82 2.37
CA LEU A 100 17.09 43.12 3.64
C LEU A 100 15.61 42.71 3.77
N TYR A 101 14.69 43.62 3.47
CA TYR A 101 13.25 43.35 3.49
C TYR A 101 12.87 42.29 2.43
N SER A 102 13.40 42.40 1.21
CA SER A 102 13.13 41.42 0.14
C SER A 102 13.64 40.03 0.51
N LEU A 103 14.86 39.93 1.06
CA LEU A 103 15.44 38.66 1.49
C LEU A 103 14.59 38.01 2.58
N ARG A 104 14.12 38.79 3.56
CA ARG A 104 13.23 38.28 4.62
C ARG A 104 11.91 37.75 4.07
N LEU A 105 11.30 38.48 3.14
CA LEU A 105 10.03 38.07 2.50
C LEU A 105 10.20 36.76 1.72
N ILE A 106 11.30 36.61 0.98
CA ILE A 106 11.62 35.39 0.26
C ILE A 106 11.88 34.23 1.23
N MET A 107 12.62 34.46 2.32
CA MET A 107 12.88 33.44 3.34
C MET A 107 11.60 32.97 4.02
N LEU A 108 10.71 33.87 4.42
CA LEU A 108 9.40 33.51 4.97
C LEU A 108 8.53 32.78 3.93
N GLY A 109 8.51 33.26 2.68
CA GLY A 109 7.82 32.58 1.59
C GLY A 109 8.34 31.15 1.35
N ALA A 110 9.65 30.95 1.41
CA ALA A 110 10.29 29.64 1.30
C ALA A 110 9.92 28.72 2.47
N ILE A 111 9.83 29.24 3.70
CA ILE A 111 9.37 28.49 4.87
C ILE A 111 7.91 28.05 4.72
N GLY A 112 7.06 28.91 4.16
CA GLY A 112 5.68 28.55 3.82
C GLY A 112 5.62 27.44 2.76
N PHE A 113 6.45 27.54 1.72
CA PHE A 113 6.56 26.49 0.70
C PHE A 113 7.11 25.18 1.28
N PHE A 114 8.04 25.26 2.22
CA PHE A 114 8.60 24.11 2.93
C PHE A 114 7.56 23.41 3.83
N GLY A 115 6.68 24.16 4.49
CA GLY A 115 5.54 23.57 5.20
C GLY A 115 4.61 22.80 4.27
N MET A 116 4.43 23.30 3.05
CA MET A 116 3.64 22.65 2.04
C MET A 116 4.29 21.35 1.53
N THR A 117 5.60 21.36 1.25
CA THR A 117 6.34 20.17 0.77
C THR A 117 6.38 19.06 1.82
N LEU A 118 6.60 19.42 3.08
CA LEU A 118 6.67 18.45 4.17
C LEU A 118 5.30 17.77 4.39
N SER A 119 4.21 18.52 4.23
CA SER A 119 2.86 17.97 4.29
C SER A 119 2.63 16.91 3.21
N GLU A 120 3.00 17.22 1.97
CA GLU A 120 2.86 16.30 0.85
C GLU A 120 3.73 15.06 1.03
N LEU A 121 4.96 15.25 1.51
CA LEU A 121 5.89 14.15 1.77
C LEU A 121 5.33 13.15 2.79
N LEU A 122 4.73 13.63 3.90
CA LEU A 122 4.12 12.73 4.89
C LEU A 122 2.90 12.00 4.34
N ILE A 123 2.06 12.67 3.55
CA ILE A 123 0.90 12.05 2.90
C ILE A 123 1.38 10.92 1.98
N LEU A 124 2.40 11.20 1.16
CA LEU A 124 2.95 10.24 0.20
C LEU A 124 3.63 9.05 0.90
N GLN A 125 4.41 9.29 1.96
CA GLN A 125 5.00 8.21 2.75
C GLN A 125 3.94 7.30 3.37
N ARG A 126 2.84 7.88 3.87
CA ARG A 126 1.72 7.11 4.42
C ARG A 126 1.05 6.25 3.36
N GLU A 127 0.82 6.80 2.17
CA GLU A 127 0.22 6.08 1.04
C GLU A 127 1.11 4.92 0.59
N ILE A 128 2.41 5.14 0.44
CA ILE A 128 3.40 4.09 0.13
C ILE A 128 3.37 2.98 1.20
N GLY A 129 3.31 3.34 2.48
CA GLY A 129 3.19 2.36 3.57
C GLY A 129 1.94 1.50 3.47
N THR A 130 0.79 2.09 3.17
CA THR A 130 -0.48 1.35 3.00
C THR A 130 -0.48 0.45 1.77
N LEU A 131 0.10 0.89 0.66
CA LEU A 131 0.21 0.09 -0.57
C LEU A 131 1.12 -1.12 -0.36
N ASN A 132 2.25 -0.94 0.33
CA ASN A 132 3.15 -2.04 0.67
C ASN A 132 2.47 -3.09 1.55
N GLN A 133 1.69 -2.67 2.56
CA GLN A 133 0.91 -3.61 3.38
C GLN A 133 -0.14 -4.37 2.58
N LYS A 134 -0.83 -3.69 1.65
CA LYS A 134 -1.82 -4.34 0.78
C LYS A 134 -1.18 -5.39 -0.13
N ASN A 135 0.01 -5.10 -0.68
CA ASN A 135 0.75 -6.06 -1.50
C ASN A 135 1.20 -7.28 -0.70
N ILE A 136 1.76 -7.08 0.51
CA ILE A 136 2.17 -8.18 1.39
C ILE A 136 0.98 -9.10 1.72
N ASN A 137 -0.18 -8.51 2.04
CA ASN A 137 -1.39 -9.30 2.34
C ASN A 137 -1.89 -10.07 1.11
N SER A 138 -1.78 -9.48 -0.09
CA SER A 138 -2.14 -10.15 -1.34
C SER A 138 -1.24 -11.35 -1.61
N GLU A 139 0.08 -11.20 -1.50
CA GLU A 139 1.04 -12.29 -1.68
C GLU A 139 0.87 -13.41 -0.63
N ALA A 140 0.58 -13.04 0.62
CA ALA A 140 0.31 -14.01 1.67
C ALA A 140 -0.95 -14.83 1.38
N CYS A 141 -2.00 -14.17 0.87
CA CYS A 141 -3.25 -14.82 0.49
C CYS A 141 -3.05 -15.78 -0.69
N GLU A 142 -2.29 -15.38 -1.70
CA GLU A 142 -1.96 -16.21 -2.87
C GLU A 142 -1.21 -17.49 -2.47
N LYS A 143 -0.16 -17.36 -1.63
CA LYS A 143 0.58 -18.52 -1.09
C LYS A 143 -0.30 -19.46 -0.25
N GLU A 144 -1.29 -18.93 0.46
CA GLU A 144 -2.23 -19.75 1.22
C GLU A 144 -3.17 -20.54 0.29
N PHE A 145 -3.65 -19.92 -0.79
CA PHE A 145 -4.45 -20.62 -1.81
C PHE A 145 -3.66 -21.70 -2.54
N GLU A 146 -2.40 -21.44 -2.90
CA GLU A 146 -1.52 -22.45 -3.50
C GLU A 146 -1.33 -23.65 -2.58
N LYS A 147 -1.06 -23.41 -1.28
CA LYS A 147 -0.93 -24.49 -0.29
C LYS A 147 -2.23 -25.29 -0.15
N LYS A 148 -3.39 -24.63 -0.10
CA LYS A 148 -4.69 -25.30 -0.03
C LYS A 148 -4.97 -26.13 -1.29
N ALA A 149 -4.67 -25.59 -2.47
CA ALA A 149 -4.83 -26.31 -3.73
C ALA A 149 -3.91 -27.55 -3.81
N ALA A 150 -2.65 -27.42 -3.39
CA ALA A 150 -1.70 -28.52 -3.34
C ALA A 150 -2.15 -29.63 -2.36
N PHE A 151 -2.67 -29.24 -1.20
CA PHE A 151 -3.22 -30.19 -0.22
C PHE A 151 -4.42 -30.94 -0.79
N LEU A 152 -5.36 -30.24 -1.44
CA LEU A 152 -6.57 -30.83 -2.01
C LEU A 152 -6.24 -31.79 -3.17
N LEU A 153 -5.24 -31.44 -4.00
CA LEU A 153 -4.71 -32.35 -5.03
C LEU A 153 -4.09 -33.61 -4.42
N SER A 154 -3.29 -33.47 -3.36
CA SER A 154 -2.68 -34.60 -2.67
C SER A 154 -3.75 -35.50 -2.03
N GLU A 155 -4.78 -34.93 -1.42
CA GLU A 155 -5.90 -35.67 -0.84
C GLU A 155 -6.70 -36.43 -1.93
N ALA A 156 -6.97 -35.78 -3.07
CA ALA A 156 -7.63 -36.42 -4.19
C ALA A 156 -6.81 -37.60 -4.76
N GLN A 157 -5.49 -37.45 -4.89
CA GLN A 157 -4.59 -38.51 -5.31
C GLN A 157 -4.62 -39.71 -4.36
N LEU A 158 -4.55 -39.45 -3.05
CA LEU A 158 -4.56 -40.50 -2.03
C LEU A 158 -5.91 -41.27 -2.01
N ASN A 159 -7.01 -40.56 -2.23
CA ASN A 159 -8.33 -41.18 -2.38
C ASN A 159 -8.44 -42.01 -3.67
N ALA A 160 -7.91 -41.52 -4.79
CA ALA A 160 -7.87 -42.29 -6.03
C ALA A 160 -7.04 -43.58 -5.87
N GLU A 161 -5.87 -43.48 -5.23
CA GLU A 161 -5.01 -44.64 -4.94
C GLU A 161 -5.71 -45.65 -4.04
N LYS A 162 -6.44 -45.20 -3.00
CA LYS A 162 -7.28 -46.08 -2.18
C LYS A 162 -8.35 -46.81 -3.01
N ILE A 163 -8.99 -46.15 -3.97
CA ILE A 163 -10.01 -46.76 -4.82
C ILE A 163 -9.38 -47.82 -5.71
N VAL A 164 -8.26 -47.51 -6.37
CA VAL A 164 -7.51 -48.44 -7.22
C VAL A 164 -7.03 -49.65 -6.41
N PHE A 165 -6.46 -49.42 -5.23
CA PHE A 165 -6.01 -50.49 -4.36
C PHE A 165 -7.16 -51.41 -3.90
N LYS A 166 -8.31 -50.84 -3.53
CA LYS A 166 -9.51 -51.64 -3.20
C LYS A 166 -10.00 -52.45 -4.40
N ALA A 167 -10.02 -51.86 -5.60
CA ALA A 167 -10.40 -52.56 -6.82
C ALA A 167 -9.45 -53.72 -7.12
N GLN A 168 -8.13 -53.51 -6.98
CA GLN A 168 -7.11 -54.53 -7.19
C GLN A 168 -7.22 -55.68 -6.18
N LYS A 169 -7.41 -55.36 -4.89
CA LYS A 169 -7.62 -56.37 -3.85
C LYS A 169 -8.87 -57.22 -4.11
N ASN A 170 -9.96 -56.59 -4.54
CA ASN A 170 -11.19 -57.29 -4.89
C ASN A 170 -10.98 -58.19 -6.11
N ALA A 171 -10.28 -57.70 -7.14
CA ALA A 171 -9.97 -58.50 -8.33
C ALA A 171 -9.16 -59.75 -7.99
N GLN A 172 -8.09 -59.62 -7.19
CA GLN A 172 -7.30 -60.75 -6.70
C GLN A 172 -8.14 -61.75 -5.91
N PHE A 173 -9.01 -61.26 -5.02
CA PHE A 173 -9.92 -62.12 -4.27
C PHE A 173 -10.85 -62.95 -5.18
N TYR A 174 -11.39 -62.35 -6.24
CA TYR A 174 -12.23 -63.07 -7.20
C TYR A 174 -11.41 -64.06 -8.04
N GLU A 175 -10.18 -63.71 -8.41
CA GLU A 175 -9.26 -64.59 -9.14
C GLU A 175 -8.90 -65.83 -8.32
N ASP A 176 -8.54 -65.67 -7.05
CA ASP A 176 -8.28 -66.78 -6.12
C ASP A 176 -9.50 -67.68 -5.96
N LYS A 177 -10.70 -67.08 -5.86
CA LYS A 177 -11.95 -67.82 -5.76
C LYS A 177 -12.25 -68.61 -7.03
N LEU A 178 -12.02 -68.03 -8.21
CA LEU A 178 -12.14 -68.69 -9.52
C LEU A 178 -11.19 -69.87 -9.63
N ASN A 179 -9.93 -69.70 -9.27
CA ASN A 179 -8.93 -70.76 -9.25
C ASN A 179 -9.34 -71.90 -8.32
N SER A 180 -9.82 -71.59 -7.11
CA SER A 180 -10.29 -72.60 -6.15
C SER A 180 -11.49 -73.39 -6.66
N LEU A 181 -12.45 -72.73 -7.34
CA LEU A 181 -13.60 -73.36 -7.98
C LEU A 181 -13.17 -74.24 -9.15
N GLY A 182 -12.24 -73.76 -9.98
CA GLY A 182 -11.68 -74.53 -11.10
C GLY A 182 -11.01 -75.83 -10.64
N THR A 183 -10.25 -75.79 -9.54
CA THR A 183 -9.65 -76.99 -8.94
C THR A 183 -10.72 -77.96 -8.43
N ARG A 184 -11.71 -77.46 -7.66
CA ARG A 184 -12.83 -78.29 -7.18
C ARG A 184 -13.64 -78.92 -8.31
N LEU A 185 -13.85 -78.20 -9.42
CA LEU A 185 -14.57 -78.71 -10.57
C LEU A 185 -13.77 -79.84 -11.26
N LYS A 186 -12.44 -79.70 -11.36
CA LYS A 186 -11.57 -80.77 -11.88
C LYS A 186 -11.63 -82.02 -11.01
N GLU A 187 -11.60 -81.86 -9.68
CA GLU A 187 -11.75 -82.97 -8.73
C GLU A 187 -13.11 -83.68 -8.89
N LEU A 188 -14.20 -82.92 -9.05
CA LEU A 188 -15.53 -83.47 -9.32
C LEU A 188 -15.59 -84.27 -10.62
N ILE A 189 -15.05 -83.72 -11.72
CA ILE A 189 -15.01 -84.43 -13.01
C ILE A 189 -14.18 -85.71 -12.92
N GLN A 190 -13.07 -85.70 -12.18
CA GLN A 190 -12.27 -86.91 -11.94
C GLN A 190 -13.08 -87.96 -11.17
N MET A 191 -13.75 -87.58 -10.08
CA MET A 191 -14.61 -88.48 -9.32
C MET A 191 -15.75 -89.05 -10.17
N GLU A 192 -16.41 -88.23 -10.99
CA GLU A 192 -17.49 -88.69 -11.87
C GLU A 192 -16.98 -89.70 -12.91
N LYS A 193 -15.82 -89.42 -13.51
CA LYS A 193 -15.20 -90.33 -14.47
C LYS A 193 -14.83 -91.67 -13.84
N GLU A 194 -14.38 -91.64 -12.58
CA GLU A 194 -14.02 -92.82 -11.81
C GLU A 194 -15.26 -93.63 -11.39
N LEU A 195 -16.35 -92.96 -11.02
CA LEU A 195 -17.66 -93.58 -10.78
C LEU A 195 -18.22 -94.26 -12.03
N ILE A 196 -18.22 -93.57 -13.18
CA ILE A 196 -18.69 -94.16 -14.45
C ILE A 196 -17.88 -95.42 -14.79
N ARG A 197 -16.57 -95.37 -14.56
CA ARG A 197 -15.70 -96.53 -14.78
C ARG A 197 -16.06 -97.69 -13.85
N GLN A 198 -16.36 -97.43 -12.58
CA GLN A 198 -16.84 -98.46 -11.65
C GLN A 198 -18.17 -99.08 -12.12
N TYR A 199 -19.14 -98.27 -12.57
CA TYR A 199 -20.40 -98.76 -13.11
C TYR A 199 -20.23 -99.57 -14.41
N GLU A 200 -19.33 -99.17 -15.31
CA GLU A 200 -19.01 -99.95 -16.52
C GLU A 200 -18.31 -101.28 -16.22
N GLU A 201 -17.57 -101.37 -15.12
CA GLU A 201 -16.93 -102.59 -14.65
C GLU A 201 -17.97 -103.53 -13.99
N GLU A 202 -18.91 -103.00 -13.19
CA GLU A 202 -20.04 -103.76 -12.62
C GLU A 202 -20.99 -104.32 -13.69
N ASP A 203 -21.34 -103.53 -14.72
CA ASP A 203 -22.20 -104.00 -15.82
C ASP A 203 -21.55 -105.14 -16.64
N LYS A 204 -20.21 -105.20 -16.69
CA LYS A 204 -19.48 -106.29 -17.34
C LYS A 204 -19.39 -107.56 -16.49
N GLU A 205 -19.48 -107.45 -15.17
CA GLU A 205 -19.57 -108.61 -14.27
C GLU A 205 -20.97 -109.24 -14.24
N ILE A 206 -22.03 -108.45 -14.49
CA ILE A 206 -23.43 -108.94 -14.53
C ILE A 206 -23.76 -109.62 -15.88
N SER A 207 -22.98 -109.35 -16.94
CA SER A 207 -23.19 -109.92 -18.28
C SER A 207 -22.31 -111.15 -18.62
N ASN A 208 -21.61 -111.72 -17.62
CA ASN A 208 -20.89 -113.01 -17.69
C ASN A 208 -21.54 -114.03 -16.75
#